data_AF-A0A0P9EYX3-F1
#
_entry.id   AF-A0A0P9EYX3-F1
#
_cell.length_a   1.000
_cell.length_b   1.000
_cell.length_c   1.000
_cell.angle_alpha   90.00
_cell.angle_beta   90.00
_cell.angle_gamma   90.00
#
_symmetry.space_group_name_H-M   'P 1'
#
loop_
_entity.id
_entity.type
_entity.pdbx_description
1 polymer ?
#
loop_
_entity_poly.entity_id
_entity_poly.type
_entity_poly.pdbx_seq_one_letter_code
_entity_poly.pdbx_strand_id
1 'polypeptide(L)'
;MSMPSSADLIGQIDRLAVPPGQLALWALGQAGFVIKGGDMIVYIDPYLSGEVARDGGHGRRFPAPIDPAAVRPAQAVLATHEHMDH
;
A
#
# COMPACT_ATOMS: atom_id res chain seq x y z
N MET A 1 -6.14 -19.52 3.92
CA MET A 1 -4.83 -18.88 4.22
C MET A 1 -5.10 -17.70 5.13
N SER A 2 -4.37 -17.57 6.24
CA SER A 2 -4.44 -16.37 7.09
C SER A 2 -3.87 -15.19 6.31
N MET A 3 -4.49 -14.01 6.39
CA MET A 3 -3.85 -12.80 5.86
C MET A 3 -2.63 -12.46 6.72
N PRO A 4 -1.50 -12.03 6.12
CA PRO A 4 -0.35 -11.53 6.87
C PRO A 4 -0.76 -10.30 7.69
N SER A 5 -0.13 -10.11 8.86
CA SER A 5 -0.34 -8.88 9.63
C SER A 5 0.28 -7.69 8.91
N SER A 6 -0.12 -6.47 9.30
CA SER A 6 0.52 -5.23 8.79
C SER A 6 2.04 -5.26 9.02
N ALA A 7 2.50 -5.74 10.18
CA ALA A 7 3.92 -5.80 10.50
C ALA A 7 4.66 -6.80 9.61
N ASP A 8 4.05 -7.94 9.31
CA ASP A 8 4.63 -8.94 8.41
C ASP A 8 4.78 -8.38 6.99
N LEU A 9 3.74 -7.69 6.51
CA LEU A 9 3.73 -7.13 5.16
C LEU A 9 4.74 -5.98 5.01
N ILE A 10 4.80 -5.06 5.97
CA ILE A 10 5.81 -3.98 5.99
C ILE A 10 7.21 -4.57 6.05
N GLY A 11 7.44 -5.53 6.95
CA GLY A 11 8.74 -6.20 7.04
C GLY A 11 9.09 -6.98 5.77
N GLN A 12 8.12 -7.48 5.01
CA GLN A 12 8.36 -8.10 3.70
C GLN A 12 8.79 -7.05 2.67
N ILE A 13 8.08 -5.94 2.57
CA ILE A 13 8.41 -4.82 1.68
C ILE A 13 9.83 -4.33 1.96
N ASP A 14 10.16 -4.08 3.23
CA ASP A 14 11.46 -3.54 3.64
C ASP A 14 12.62 -4.51 3.34
N ARG A 15 12.43 -5.80 3.60
CA ARG A 15 13.52 -6.80 3.52
C ARG A 15 13.68 -7.43 2.15
N LEU A 16 12.68 -7.35 1.27
CA LEU A 16 12.79 -7.96 -0.05
C LEU A 16 13.91 -7.28 -0.85
N ALA A 17 14.97 -8.03 -1.14
CA ALA A 17 16.01 -7.59 -2.05
C ALA A 17 15.47 -7.72 -3.49
N VAL A 18 15.39 -6.59 -4.21
CA VAL A 18 14.92 -6.55 -5.60
C VAL A 18 16.13 -6.41 -6.53
N PRO A 19 16.47 -7.42 -7.36
CA PRO A 19 17.63 -7.37 -8.24
C PRO A 19 17.52 -6.27 -9.32
N PRO A 20 18.66 -5.85 -9.90
CA PRO A 20 18.66 -4.95 -11.05
C PRO A 20 17.78 -5.49 -12.20
N GLY A 21 16.98 -4.60 -12.81
CA GLY A 21 16.07 -4.96 -13.90
C GLY A 21 14.74 -5.60 -13.45
N GLN A 22 14.44 -5.60 -12.14
CA GLN A 22 13.20 -6.13 -11.59
C GLN A 22 12.47 -5.11 -10.72
N LEU A 23 11.18 -5.37 -10.50
CA LEU A 23 10.33 -4.67 -9.55
C LEU A 23 9.53 -5.69 -8.73
N ALA A 24 9.30 -5.37 -7.47
CA ALA A 24 8.33 -6.06 -6.63
C ALA A 24 7.08 -5.20 -6.47
N LEU A 25 5.91 -5.86 -6.44
CA LEU A 25 4.61 -5.21 -6.34
C LEU A 25 3.76 -5.87 -5.26
N TRP A 26 3.08 -5.04 -4.46
CA TRP A 26 2.08 -5.47 -3.48
C TRP A 26 0.78 -4.70 -3.72
N ALA A 27 -0.33 -5.42 -3.88
CA ALA A 27 -1.65 -4.80 -3.95
C ALA A 27 -2.14 -4.46 -2.54
N LEU A 28 -2.52 -3.20 -2.32
CA LEU A 28 -3.12 -2.70 -1.07
C LEU A 28 -4.66 -2.76 -1.08
N GLY A 29 -5.24 -3.12 -2.23
CA GLY A 29 -6.67 -3.02 -2.52
C GLY A 29 -7.03 -1.74 -3.26
N GLN A 30 -8.23 -1.74 -3.86
CA GLN A 30 -8.67 -0.66 -4.74
C GLN A 30 -7.64 -0.42 -5.86
N ALA A 31 -7.20 0.82 -6.07
CA ALA A 31 -6.12 1.19 -6.99
C ALA A 31 -4.73 1.21 -6.32
N GLY A 32 -4.64 0.86 -5.03
CA GLY A 32 -3.44 1.04 -4.23
C GLY A 32 -2.37 -0.03 -4.43
N PHE A 33 -1.13 0.42 -4.64
CA PHE A 33 0.04 -0.44 -4.79
C PHE A 33 1.25 0.07 -4.03
N VAL A 34 2.09 -0.87 -3.58
CA VAL A 34 3.50 -0.61 -3.24
C VAL A 34 4.36 -1.16 -4.37
N ILE A 35 5.30 -0.34 -4.85
CA ILE A 35 6.33 -0.75 -5.81
C ILE A 35 7.70 -0.60 -5.15
N LYS A 36 8.53 -1.64 -5.22
CA LYS A 36 9.92 -1.58 -4.79
C LYS A 36 10.87 -1.92 -5.93
N GLY A 37 11.91 -1.08 -6.08
CA GLY A 37 13.05 -1.31 -6.97
C GLY A 37 14.33 -0.86 -6.29
N GLY A 38 15.31 -1.76 -6.13
CA GLY A 38 16.47 -1.50 -5.28
C GLY A 38 16.04 -1.09 -3.87
N ASP A 39 16.54 0.05 -3.40
CA ASP A 39 16.20 0.64 -2.09
C ASP A 39 15.02 1.62 -2.14
N MET A 40 14.45 1.86 -3.33
CA MET A 40 13.32 2.78 -3.51
C MET A 40 11.99 2.04 -3.29
N ILE A 41 11.16 2.58 -2.40
CA ILE A 41 9.79 2.14 -2.13
C ILE A 41 8.84 3.29 -2.46
N VAL A 42 7.91 3.05 -3.39
CA VAL A 42 6.89 3.99 -3.85
C VAL A 42 5.50 3.44 -3.55
N TYR A 43 4.65 4.29 -3.00
CA TYR A 43 3.22 3.99 -2.80
C TYR A 43 2.42 4.72 -3.88
N ILE A 44 1.53 4.02 -4.56
CA ILE A 44 0.58 4.58 -5.53
C ILE A 44 -0.80 4.38 -4.96
N ASP A 45 -1.61 5.44 -4.93
CA ASP A 45 -3.00 5.46 -4.47
C ASP A 45 -3.23 4.68 -3.16
N PRO A 46 -2.45 4.92 -2.08
CA PRO A 46 -2.57 4.15 -0.85
C PRO A 46 -3.81 4.57 -0.05
N TYR A 47 -5.00 4.32 -0.59
CA TYR A 47 -6.23 4.37 0.17
C TYR A 47 -6.16 3.31 1.27
N LEU A 48 -5.88 3.75 2.50
CA LEU A 48 -5.71 2.92 3.70
C LEU A 48 -6.73 3.27 4.80
N SER A 49 -7.69 4.14 4.48
CA SER A 49 -8.76 4.57 5.38
C SER A 49 -10.08 3.85 5.06
N GLY A 50 -11.14 4.25 5.76
CA GLY A 50 -12.53 3.87 5.45
C GLY A 50 -13.42 5.08 5.18
N GLU A 51 -12.84 6.24 4.88
CA GLU A 51 -13.57 7.52 4.80
C GLU A 51 -14.62 7.54 3.68
N VAL A 52 -14.40 6.83 2.57
CA VAL A 52 -15.38 6.74 1.46
C VAL A 52 -16.72 6.18 1.95
N ALA A 53 -16.72 5.23 2.88
CA ALA A 53 -17.97 4.72 3.48
C ALA A 53 -18.65 5.74 4.39
N ARG A 54 -17.88 6.60 5.05
CA ARG A 54 -18.42 7.62 5.96
C ARG A 54 -19.14 8.73 5.21
N ASP A 55 -18.70 9.03 3.99
CA ASP A 55 -19.37 9.96 3.07
C ASP A 55 -20.51 9.32 2.25
N GLY A 56 -20.98 8.12 2.65
CA GLY A 56 -22.10 7.44 2.00
C GLY A 56 -21.73 6.63 0.75
N GLY A 57 -20.44 6.49 0.45
CA GLY A 57 -19.91 5.64 -0.61
C GLY A 57 -19.73 4.17 -0.19
N HIS A 58 -19.07 3.40 -1.05
CA HIS A 58 -18.81 1.98 -0.80
C HIS A 58 -17.59 1.81 0.11
N GLY A 59 -17.76 1.06 1.21
CA GLY A 59 -16.66 0.72 2.10
C GLY A 59 -15.68 -0.28 1.53
N ARG A 60 -14.51 -0.37 2.16
CA ARG A 60 -13.55 -1.42 1.83
C ARG A 60 -14.17 -2.79 2.06
N ARG A 61 -13.96 -3.70 1.10
CA ARG A 61 -14.40 -5.10 1.21
C ARG A 61 -13.50 -5.94 2.12
N PHE A 62 -12.32 -5.44 2.46
CA PHE A 62 -11.36 -6.05 3.39
C PHE A 62 -10.59 -4.96 4.15
N PRO A 63 -10.07 -5.27 5.35
CA PRO A 63 -9.30 -4.31 6.14
C PRO A 63 -8.12 -3.71 5.35
N ALA A 64 -7.69 -2.50 5.72
CA ALA A 64 -6.43 -1.98 5.20
C ALA A 64 -5.30 -2.96 5.55
N PRO A 65 -4.49 -3.40 4.57
CA PRO A 65 -3.49 -4.45 4.81
C PRO A 65 -2.26 -3.92 5.54
N ILE A 66 -2.06 -2.60 5.57
CA ILE A 66 -1.01 -1.93 6.31
C ILE A 66 -1.58 -0.78 7.14
N ASP A 67 -1.01 -0.59 8.33
CA ASP A 67 -1.20 0.63 9.11
C ASP A 67 -0.29 1.73 8.54
N PRO A 68 -0.84 2.85 8.04
CA PRO A 68 -0.04 3.95 7.50
C PRO A 68 0.95 4.52 8.53
N ALA A 69 0.68 4.45 9.84
CA ALA A 69 1.59 4.94 10.88
C ALA A 69 2.86 4.07 11.04
N ALA A 70 2.80 2.81 10.59
CA ALA A 70 3.89 1.86 10.66
C ALA A 70 4.81 1.88 9.42
N VAL A 71 4.43 2.57 8.35
CA VAL A 71 5.18 2.62 7.08
C VAL A 71 6.51 3.37 7.25
N ARG A 72 7.64 2.65 7.15
CA ARG A 72 9.00 3.24 7.17
C ARG A 72 9.99 2.34 6.40
N PRO A 73 10.65 2.78 5.31
CA PRO A 73 10.55 4.09 4.63
C PRO A 73 9.55 4.11 3.46
N ALA A 74 9.02 5.29 3.14
CA ALA A 74 8.31 5.58 1.89
C ALA A 74 8.99 6.79 1.23
N GLN A 75 9.71 6.57 0.13
CA GLN A 75 10.43 7.65 -0.54
C GLN A 75 9.52 8.52 -1.40
N ALA A 76 8.44 7.94 -1.93
CA ALA A 76 7.42 8.69 -2.66
C ALA A 76 6.04 8.11 -2.42
N VAL A 77 5.04 9.00 -2.41
CA VAL A 77 3.62 8.66 -2.45
C VAL A 77 3.03 9.41 -3.64
N LEU A 78 2.37 8.67 -4.53
CA LEU A 78 1.76 9.19 -5.75
C LEU A 78 0.25 8.99 -5.65
N ALA A 79 -0.50 10.03 -5.99
CA ALA A 79 -1.94 9.98 -6.20
C ALA A 79 -2.22 10.18 -7.69
N THR A 80 -3.01 9.30 -8.30
CA THR A 80 -3.34 9.38 -9.73
C THR A 80 -4.30 10.53 -10.04
N HIS A 81 -5.28 10.78 -9.15
CA HIS A 81 -6.26 11.86 -9.24
C HIS A 81 -6.89 12.13 -7.86
N GLU A 82 -7.83 13.08 -7.79
CA GLU A 82 -8.36 13.67 -6.55
C GLU A 82 -9.54 12.93 -5.89
N HIS A 83 -9.99 11.80 -6.47
CA HIS A 83 -11.05 11.03 -5.85
C HIS A 83 -10.61 10.44 -4.51
N MET A 84 -11.54 10.37 -3.56
CA MET A 84 -11.25 10.03 -2.16
C MET A 84 -10.73 8.61 -1.91
N ASP A 85 -10.92 7.70 -2.87
CA ASP A 85 -10.47 6.32 -2.82
C ASP A 85 -9.06 6.08 -3.39
N HIS A 86 -8.30 7.17 -3.59
CA HIS A 86 -6.91 7.19 -4.05
C HIS A 86 -5.96 7.76 -2.98
#